data_AF-A0A1G9XJG5-F1
#
_entry.id   AF-A0A1G9XJG5-F1
#
_cell.length_a   1.000
_cell.length_b   1.000
_cell.length_c   1.000
_cell.angle_alpha   90.00
_cell.angle_beta   90.00
_cell.angle_gamma   90.00
#
_symmetry.space_group_name_H-M   'P 1'
#
loop_
_entity.id
_entity.type
_entity.pdbx_description
1 polymer ?
#
loop_
_entity_poly.entity_id
_entity_poly.type
_entity_poly.pdbx_seq_one_letter_code
_entity_poly.pdbx_strand_id
1 'polypeptide(L)'
;MSNYEMEQIEALQAASPYCEKLITAIGRIIKEYSGDKLPDTDEYMHHILKGLYWIFSIYGSTQDMINPNGEVIDQDEVNSYVLELNKANKEEDDEARVEAFTGILKFVEDFKREADLKISAA
;
A
#
# COMPACT_ATOMS: atom_id res chain seq x y z
N MET A 1 -22.23 5.32 15.82
CA MET A 1 -21.81 4.61 14.60
C MET A 1 -22.95 3.72 14.11
N SER A 2 -23.18 3.73 12.81
CA SER A 2 -24.02 2.80 12.07
C SER A 2 -23.32 1.44 11.93
N ASN A 3 -24.07 0.40 11.54
CA ASN A 3 -23.49 -0.92 11.28
C ASN A 3 -22.43 -0.88 10.17
N TYR A 4 -22.67 -0.07 9.13
CA TYR A 4 -21.72 0.12 8.04
C TYR A 4 -20.41 0.76 8.50
N GLU A 5 -20.48 1.80 9.35
CA GLU A 5 -19.28 2.42 9.92
C GLU A 5 -18.52 1.44 10.84
N MET A 6 -19.21 0.57 11.57
CA MET A 6 -18.57 -0.47 12.37
C MET A 6 -17.81 -1.49 11.50
N GLU A 7 -18.41 -1.97 10.42
CA GLU A 7 -17.76 -2.89 9.47
C GLU A 7 -16.51 -2.25 8.84
N GLN A 8 -16.55 -0.95 8.54
CA GLN A 8 -15.36 -0.22 8.08
C GLN A 8 -14.26 -0.16 9.14
N ILE A 9 -14.60 0.12 10.41
CA ILE A 9 -13.62 0.10 11.50
C ILE A 9 -13.00 -1.29 11.69
N GLU A 10 -13.78 -2.37 11.63
CA GLU A 10 -13.27 -3.75 11.72
C GLU A 10 -12.30 -4.07 10.56
N ALA A 11 -12.63 -3.64 9.34
CA ALA A 11 -11.75 -3.78 8.19
C ALA A 11 -10.42 -3.03 8.39
N LEU A 12 -10.47 -1.80 8.93
CA LEU A 12 -9.28 -1.02 9.26
C LEU A 12 -8.44 -1.68 10.36
N GLN A 13 -9.07 -2.24 11.40
CA GLN A 13 -8.38 -2.99 12.46
C GLN A 13 -7.63 -4.22 11.92
N ALA A 14 -8.18 -4.90 10.91
CA ALA A 14 -7.48 -5.97 10.22
C ALA A 14 -6.35 -5.44 9.34
N ALA A 15 -6.54 -4.30 8.67
CA ALA A 15 -5.58 -3.74 7.73
C ALA A 15 -4.34 -3.13 8.40
N SER A 16 -4.49 -2.37 9.49
CA SER A 16 -3.37 -1.66 10.15
C SER A 16 -2.14 -2.54 10.45
N PRO A 17 -2.26 -3.68 11.14
CA PRO A 17 -1.11 -4.54 11.42
C PRO A 17 -0.54 -5.23 10.17
N TYR A 18 -1.33 -5.32 9.09
CA TYR A 18 -0.86 -5.85 7.82
C TYR A 18 -0.11 -4.79 7.01
N CYS A 19 -0.56 -3.53 7.04
CA CYS A 19 0.18 -2.39 6.50
C CYS A 19 1.57 -2.29 7.11
N GLU A 20 1.73 -2.46 8.42
CA GLU A 20 3.05 -2.47 9.09
C GLU A 20 4.01 -3.52 8.48
N LYS A 21 3.50 -4.72 8.21
CA LYS A 21 4.29 -5.79 7.56
C LYS A 21 4.65 -5.44 6.12
N LEU A 22 3.72 -4.82 5.39
CA LEU A 22 3.94 -4.40 4.01
C LEU A 22 4.94 -3.25 3.93
N ILE A 23 4.89 -2.25 4.82
CA ILE A 23 5.87 -1.16 4.92
C ILE A 23 7.28 -1.75 5.04
N THR A 24 7.46 -2.70 5.97
CA THR A 24 8.74 -3.40 6.15
C THR A 24 9.17 -4.16 4.88
N ALA A 25 8.23 -4.87 4.24
CA ALA A 25 8.53 -5.67 3.05
C ALA A 25 8.85 -4.81 1.82
N ILE A 26 8.14 -3.71 1.64
CA ILE A 26 8.35 -2.75 0.54
C ILE A 26 9.67 -2.01 0.75
N GLY A 27 9.99 -1.59 1.99
CA GLY A 27 11.30 -1.02 2.29
C GLY A 27 12.46 -1.97 1.97
N ARG A 28 12.29 -3.27 2.23
CA ARG A 28 13.25 -4.30 1.85
C ARG A 28 13.39 -4.43 0.33
N ILE A 29 12.28 -4.54 -0.41
CA ILE A 29 12.34 -4.75 -1.87
C ILE A 29 12.92 -3.53 -2.61
N ILE A 30 12.65 -2.32 -2.12
CA ILE A 30 13.27 -1.09 -2.60
C ILE A 30 14.80 -1.19 -2.48
N LYS A 31 15.30 -1.60 -1.30
CA LYS A 31 16.75 -1.78 -1.09
C LYS A 31 17.35 -2.83 -2.02
N GLU A 32 16.68 -3.97 -2.20
CA GLU A 32 17.16 -5.05 -3.09
C GLU A 32 17.24 -4.58 -4.56
N TYR A 33 16.21 -3.93 -5.08
CA TYR A 33 16.26 -3.37 -6.45
C TYR A 33 17.21 -2.17 -6.59
N SER A 34 17.60 -1.51 -5.50
CA SER A 34 18.57 -0.39 -5.51
C SER A 34 20.04 -0.83 -5.59
N GLY A 35 20.33 -2.12 -5.74
CA GLY A 35 21.68 -2.65 -5.96
C GLY A 35 22.06 -3.89 -5.15
N ASP A 36 21.21 -4.29 -4.19
CA ASP A 36 21.41 -5.48 -3.34
C ASP A 36 20.53 -6.66 -3.79
N LYS A 37 20.32 -6.83 -5.10
CA LYS A 37 19.38 -7.83 -5.64
C LYS A 37 19.79 -9.25 -5.24
N LEU A 38 18.86 -9.98 -4.64
CA LEU A 38 19.03 -11.35 -4.18
C LEU A 38 18.41 -12.36 -5.18
N PRO A 39 18.78 -13.65 -5.12
CA PRO A 39 18.21 -14.67 -5.99
C PRO A 39 16.68 -14.81 -5.87
N ASP A 40 16.10 -14.48 -4.72
CA ASP A 40 14.66 -14.58 -4.41
C ASP A 40 13.92 -13.23 -4.51
N THR A 41 14.59 -12.13 -4.88
CA THR A 41 13.99 -10.78 -4.92
C THR A 41 12.69 -10.74 -5.72
N ASP A 42 12.68 -11.32 -6.92
CA ASP A 42 11.48 -11.27 -7.76
C ASP A 42 10.34 -12.14 -7.19
N GLU A 43 10.63 -13.32 -6.61
CA GLU A 43 9.62 -14.12 -5.91
C GLU A 43 9.04 -13.36 -4.71
N TYR A 44 9.90 -12.70 -3.93
CA TYR A 44 9.51 -11.87 -2.80
C TYR A 44 8.61 -10.71 -3.22
N MET A 45 8.93 -10.03 -4.34
CA MET A 45 8.11 -8.99 -4.95
C MET A 45 6.69 -9.49 -5.28
N HIS A 46 6.53 -10.69 -5.84
CA HIS A 46 5.20 -11.25 -6.12
C HIS A 46 4.36 -11.47 -4.86
N HIS A 47 4.99 -11.79 -3.72
CA HIS A 47 4.29 -11.90 -2.44
C HIS A 47 3.82 -10.52 -1.94
N ILE A 48 4.65 -9.49 -2.11
CA ILE A 48 4.28 -8.10 -1.77
C ILE A 48 3.08 -7.65 -2.59
N LEU A 49 3.07 -7.91 -3.90
CA LEU A 49 1.95 -7.54 -4.78
C LEU A 49 0.61 -8.13 -4.31
N LYS A 50 0.60 -9.40 -3.88
CA LYS A 50 -0.62 -10.04 -3.33
C LYS A 50 -1.15 -9.31 -2.09
N GLY A 51 -0.25 -8.88 -1.21
CA GLY A 51 -0.62 -8.11 -0.03
C GLY A 51 -1.14 -6.71 -0.37
N LEU A 52 -0.50 -6.04 -1.33
CA LEU A 52 -0.93 -4.74 -1.83
C LEU A 52 -2.33 -4.78 -2.44
N TYR A 53 -2.65 -5.82 -3.23
CA TYR A 53 -4.01 -5.99 -3.77
C TYR A 53 -5.07 -6.04 -2.66
N TRP A 54 -4.79 -6.76 -1.57
CA TRP A 54 -5.70 -6.81 -0.44
C TRP A 54 -5.84 -5.45 0.25
N ILE A 55 -4.73 -4.72 0.46
CA ILE A 55 -4.77 -3.37 1.02
C ILE A 55 -5.55 -2.38 0.14
N PHE A 56 -5.37 -2.41 -1.19
CA PHE A 56 -6.16 -1.57 -2.09
C PHE A 56 -7.65 -1.88 -2.02
N SER A 57 -8.03 -3.16 -1.84
CA SER A 57 -9.42 -3.53 -1.65
C SER A 57 -10.01 -2.97 -0.36
N ILE A 58 -9.26 -3.02 0.76
CA ILE A 58 -9.73 -2.46 2.04
C ILE A 58 -9.79 -0.93 1.97
N TYR A 59 -8.79 -0.29 1.37
CA TYR A 59 -8.81 1.16 1.14
C TYR A 59 -10.07 1.57 0.37
N GLY A 60 -10.36 0.90 -0.76
CA GLY A 60 -11.55 1.18 -1.56
C GLY A 60 -12.86 1.01 -0.78
N SER A 61 -12.98 0.03 0.11
CA SER A 61 -14.19 -0.18 0.92
C SER A 61 -14.29 0.76 2.14
N THR A 62 -13.21 1.44 2.49
CA THR A 62 -13.11 2.34 3.67
C THR A 62 -12.80 3.79 3.28
N GLN A 63 -12.78 4.10 1.98
CA GLN A 63 -12.33 5.38 1.44
C GLN A 63 -13.14 6.56 1.98
N ASP A 64 -14.45 6.42 2.13
CA ASP A 64 -15.31 7.48 2.67
C ASP A 64 -14.95 7.86 4.13
N MET A 65 -14.41 6.92 4.90
CA MET A 65 -13.98 7.15 6.28
C MET A 65 -12.56 7.73 6.36
N ILE A 66 -11.68 7.23 5.49
CA ILE A 66 -10.24 7.53 5.49
C ILE A 66 -9.92 8.83 4.74
N ASN A 67 -10.60 9.06 3.62
CA ASN A 67 -10.30 10.14 2.69
C ASN A 67 -11.58 10.89 2.26
N PRO A 68 -12.43 11.36 3.22
CA PRO A 68 -13.77 11.90 2.93
C PRO A 68 -13.79 13.09 1.96
N ASN A 69 -12.69 13.84 1.88
CA ASN A 69 -12.55 15.00 0.98
C ASN A 69 -11.52 14.77 -0.15
N GLY A 70 -10.91 13.59 -0.24
CA GLY A 70 -9.84 13.33 -1.21
C GLY A 70 -8.50 14.01 -0.91
N GLU A 71 -8.35 14.68 0.23
CA GLU A 71 -7.18 15.52 0.54
C GLU A 71 -6.00 14.75 1.16
N VAL A 72 -6.23 13.54 1.68
CA VAL A 72 -5.19 12.79 2.41
C VAL A 72 -4.41 11.85 1.49
N ILE A 73 -5.12 11.15 0.62
CA ILE A 73 -4.54 10.24 -0.37
C ILE A 73 -5.00 10.71 -1.75
N ASP A 74 -4.05 11.11 -2.59
CA ASP A 74 -4.31 11.42 -3.99
C ASP A 74 -4.42 10.11 -4.77
N GLN A 75 -5.65 9.74 -5.12
CA GLN A 75 -5.92 8.48 -5.79
C GLN A 75 -5.34 8.43 -7.22
N ASP A 76 -5.24 9.57 -7.91
CA ASP A 76 -4.65 9.62 -9.25
C ASP A 76 -3.13 9.42 -9.18
N GLU A 77 -2.47 9.99 -8.18
CA GLU A 77 -1.05 9.76 -7.90
C GLU A 77 -0.78 8.27 -7.57
N VAL A 78 -1.58 7.68 -6.68
CA VAL A 78 -1.46 6.24 -6.34
C VAL A 78 -1.67 5.35 -7.56
N ASN A 79 -2.65 5.66 -8.40
CA ASN A 79 -2.89 4.91 -9.64
C ASN A 79 -1.71 5.05 -10.62
N SER A 80 -1.05 6.21 -10.69
CA SER A 80 0.15 6.39 -11.51
C SER A 80 1.26 5.44 -11.08
N TYR A 81 1.56 5.36 -9.79
CA TYR A 81 2.59 4.45 -9.28
C TYR A 81 2.28 2.98 -9.57
N VAL A 82 1.00 2.57 -9.51
CA VAL A 82 0.61 1.20 -9.88
C VAL A 82 0.84 0.92 -11.37
N LEU A 83 0.52 1.89 -12.25
CA LEU A 83 0.77 1.76 -13.69
C LEU A 83 2.27 1.73 -14.00
N GLU A 84 3.05 2.58 -13.35
CA GLU A 84 4.52 2.61 -13.44
C GLU A 84 5.12 1.28 -12.98
N LEU A 85 4.67 0.73 -11.85
CA LEU A 85 5.14 -0.57 -11.36
C LEU A 85 4.83 -1.69 -12.35
N ASN A 86 3.64 -1.70 -12.94
CA ASN A 86 3.27 -2.69 -13.97
C ASN A 86 4.17 -2.59 -15.21
N LYS A 87 4.47 -1.37 -15.65
CA LYS A 87 5.38 -1.13 -16.76
C LYS A 87 6.80 -1.58 -16.43
N ALA A 88 7.34 -1.15 -15.28
CA ALA A 88 8.67 -1.50 -14.81
C ALA A 88 8.83 -3.03 -14.65
N ASN A 89 7.78 -3.71 -14.17
CA ASN A 89 7.78 -5.17 -14.09
C ASN A 89 7.86 -5.86 -15.45
N LYS A 90 7.19 -5.31 -16.47
CA LYS A 90 7.23 -5.84 -17.84
C LYS A 90 8.58 -5.58 -18.51
N GLU A 91 9.20 -4.44 -18.22
CA GLU A 91 10.47 -4.01 -18.81
C GLU A 91 11.69 -4.53 -18.03
N GLU A 92 11.46 -5.18 -16.88
CA GLU A 92 12.49 -5.62 -15.93
C GLU A 92 13.39 -4.47 -15.44
N ASP A 93 12.81 -3.27 -15.35
CA ASP A 93 13.50 -2.04 -14.95
C ASP A 93 13.52 -1.89 -13.42
N ASP A 94 14.66 -2.20 -12.82
CA ASP A 94 14.84 -2.16 -11.37
C ASP A 94 14.82 -0.71 -10.82
N GLU A 95 15.30 0.28 -11.58
CA GLU A 95 15.27 1.70 -11.16
C GLU A 95 13.82 2.21 -11.14
N ALA A 96 13.05 1.93 -12.19
CA ALA A 96 11.64 2.30 -12.22
C ALA A 96 10.79 1.52 -11.18
N ARG A 97 11.15 0.27 -10.86
CA ARG A 97 10.52 -0.47 -9.74
C ARG A 97 10.76 0.24 -8.42
N VAL A 98 11.97 0.73 -8.16
CA VAL A 98 12.31 1.47 -6.94
C VAL A 98 11.47 2.74 -6.82
N GLU A 99 11.34 3.52 -7.89
CA GLU A 99 10.52 4.73 -7.91
C GLU A 99 9.04 4.42 -7.62
N ALA A 100 8.47 3.45 -8.34
CA ALA A 100 7.07 3.08 -8.18
C ALA A 100 6.78 2.49 -6.79
N PHE A 101 7.65 1.63 -6.26
CA PHE A 101 7.50 1.09 -4.90
C PHE A 101 7.64 2.17 -3.83
N THR A 102 8.45 3.22 -4.05
CA THR A 102 8.57 4.34 -3.12
C THR A 102 7.26 5.13 -3.02
N GLY A 103 6.60 5.37 -4.15
CA GLY A 103 5.27 5.99 -4.17
C GLY A 103 4.20 5.13 -3.49
N ILE A 104 4.20 3.82 -3.76
CA ILE A 104 3.28 2.87 -3.12
C ILE A 104 3.55 2.77 -1.61
N LEU A 105 4.81 2.81 -1.18
CA LEU A 105 5.18 2.80 0.25
C LEU A 105 4.52 3.97 0.98
N LYS A 106 4.65 5.19 0.43
CA LYS A 106 4.03 6.39 0.97
C LYS A 106 2.51 6.22 1.12
N PHE A 107 1.84 5.66 0.11
CA PHE A 107 0.42 5.33 0.19
C PHE A 107 0.10 4.38 1.36
N VAL A 108 0.86 3.29 1.53
CA VAL A 108 0.61 2.33 2.62
C VAL A 108 0.84 2.97 4.00
N GLU A 109 1.85 3.84 4.12
CA GLU A 109 2.13 4.61 5.34
C GLU A 109 1.00 5.58 5.67
N ASP A 110 0.54 6.37 4.69
CA ASP A 110 -0.57 7.32 4.85
C ASP A 110 -1.87 6.59 5.18
N PHE A 111 -2.19 5.49 4.46
CA PHE A 111 -3.37 4.69 4.74
C PHE A 111 -3.35 4.10 6.15
N LYS A 112 -2.20 3.55 6.58
CA LYS A 112 -2.04 3.02 7.93
C LYS A 112 -2.24 4.11 8.98
N ARG A 113 -1.62 5.29 8.81
CA ARG A 113 -1.75 6.41 9.74
C ARG A 113 -3.21 6.80 9.92
N GLU A 114 -3.94 6.98 8.83
CA GLU A 114 -5.36 7.34 8.90
C GLU A 114 -6.20 6.22 9.51
N ALA A 115 -5.92 4.96 9.17
CA ALA A 115 -6.58 3.82 9.78
C ALA A 115 -6.41 3.84 11.32
N ASP A 116 -5.18 4.02 11.81
CA ASP A 116 -4.89 4.08 13.25
C ASP A 116 -5.62 5.23 13.95
N LEU A 117 -5.73 6.40 13.29
CA LEU A 117 -6.48 7.55 13.80
C LEU A 117 -7.98 7.23 13.92
N LYS A 118 -8.57 6.59 12.90
CA LYS A 118 -10.01 6.22 12.91
C LYS A 118 -10.30 5.13 13.94
N ILE A 119 -9.45 4.13 14.04
CA ILE A 119 -9.57 3.05 15.04
C ILE A 119 -9.50 3.63 16.46
N SER A 120 -8.57 4.56 16.70
CA SER A 120 -8.41 5.17 18.04
C SER A 120 -9.55 6.11 18.43
N ALA A 121 -10.30 6.61 17.45
CA ALA A 121 -11.42 7.52 17.64
C ALA A 121 -12.80 6.81 17.71
N ALA A 122 -12.85 5.50 17.41
CA ALA A 122 -14.05 4.66 17.45
C ALA A 122 -14.33 4.11 18.85
#